data_AF-A0A1F2WZN7-F1
#
_entry.id   AF-A0A1F2WZN7-F1
#
_cell.length_a   1.000
_cell.length_b   1.000
_cell.length_c   1.000
_cell.angle_alpha   90.00
_cell.angle_beta   90.00
_cell.angle_gamma   90.00
#
_symmetry.space_group_name_H-M   'P 1'
#
loop_
_entity.id
_entity.type
_entity.pdbx_description
1 polymer ?
#
loop_
_entity_poly.entity_id
_entity_poly.type
_entity_poly.pdbx_seq_one_letter_code
_entity_poly.pdbx_strand_id
1 'polypeptide(L)'
;MKNNRPGYFAKDKFKYDIQNDCYICSNKKILKRKTKSYTLNRIIYSAKKQDCSSCKLGSLCIKPEKTNHRKVSHHDSNYYSKARE
;
A
#
# COMPACT_ATOMS: atom_id res chain seq x y z
N MET A 1 8.31 5.18 11.90
CA MET A 1 7.96 3.85 11.33
C MET A 1 9.22 3.21 10.75
N LYS A 2 9.58 1.98 11.16
CA LYS A 2 10.72 1.25 10.56
C LYS A 2 10.36 0.87 9.12
N ASN A 3 11.19 1.24 8.16
CA ASN A 3 11.00 0.90 6.76
C ASN A 3 11.64 -0.48 6.50
N ASN A 4 10.81 -1.50 6.28
CA ASN A 4 11.30 -2.86 5.97
C ASN A 4 11.94 -2.97 4.56
N ARG A 5 11.96 -1.87 3.78
CA ARG A 5 12.65 -1.76 2.49
C ARG A 5 13.45 -0.44 2.42
N PRO A 6 14.65 -0.39 3.02
CA PRO A 6 15.52 0.79 2.91
C PRO A 6 15.77 1.11 1.43
N GLY A 7 15.78 2.41 1.09
CA GLY A 7 15.91 2.90 -0.29
C GLY A 7 14.61 3.02 -1.09
N TYR A 8 13.48 2.51 -0.59
CA TYR A 8 12.15 2.73 -1.19
C TYR A 8 11.26 3.58 -0.30
N PHE A 9 10.28 4.27 -0.88
CA PHE A 9 9.25 4.99 -0.14
C PHE A 9 8.64 4.10 0.91
N ALA A 10 8.61 4.59 2.13
CA ALA A 10 7.93 3.95 3.24
C ALA A 10 6.42 4.21 3.16
N LYS A 11 5.65 3.59 4.06
CA LYS A 11 4.19 3.70 4.09
C LYS A 11 3.71 5.12 4.42
N ASP A 12 4.50 5.89 5.14
CA ASP A 12 4.26 7.30 5.48
C ASP A 12 4.06 8.22 4.25
N LYS A 13 4.64 7.85 3.10
CA LYS A 13 4.43 8.53 1.81
C LYS A 13 3.07 8.23 1.17
N PHE A 14 2.25 7.39 1.79
CA PHE A 14 0.92 6.99 1.33
C PHE A 14 -0.13 7.39 2.38
N LYS A 15 -1.00 8.32 2.02
CA LYS A 15 -2.09 8.77 2.88
C LYS A 15 -3.27 7.82 2.73
N TYR A 16 -3.81 7.30 3.83
CA TYR A 16 -5.05 6.54 3.80
C TYR A 16 -6.24 7.51 3.73
N ASP A 17 -7.15 7.25 2.81
CA ASP A 17 -8.45 7.89 2.69
C ASP A 17 -9.52 6.89 3.14
N ILE A 18 -10.08 7.17 4.32
CA ILE A 18 -11.09 6.34 4.96
C ILE A 18 -12.44 6.41 4.25
N GLN A 19 -12.78 7.53 3.63
CA GLN A 19 -14.08 7.71 2.96
C GLN A 19 -14.19 6.82 1.74
N ASN A 20 -13.07 6.66 1.01
CA ASN A 20 -13.02 5.90 -0.23
C ASN A 20 -12.35 4.51 -0.08
N ASP A 21 -12.01 4.11 1.14
CA ASP A 21 -11.20 2.91 1.46
C ASP A 21 -10.03 2.72 0.48
N CYS A 22 -9.13 3.72 0.42
CA CYS A 22 -8.00 3.68 -0.51
C CYS A 22 -6.76 4.38 0.06
N TYR A 23 -5.60 4.12 -0.55
CA TYR A 23 -4.39 4.88 -0.28
C TYR A 23 -4.07 5.82 -1.43
N ILE A 24 -3.60 7.02 -1.12
CA ILE A 24 -3.15 8.02 -2.08
C ILE A 24 -1.63 8.14 -1.96
N CYS A 25 -0.90 7.91 -3.04
CA CYS A 25 0.56 8.07 -3.04
C CYS A 25 0.99 9.53 -3.19
N SER A 26 2.27 9.83 -2.98
CA SER A 26 2.81 11.19 -3.12
C SER A 26 2.66 11.80 -4.53
N ASN A 27 2.48 10.97 -5.56
CA ASN A 27 2.16 11.41 -6.93
C ASN A 27 0.65 11.51 -7.20
N LYS A 28 -0.18 11.57 -6.14
CA LYS A 28 -1.65 11.68 -6.20
C LYS A 28 -2.35 10.52 -6.94
N LYS A 29 -1.70 9.36 -7.05
CA LYS A 29 -2.31 8.14 -7.62
C LYS A 29 -2.97 7.30 -6.53
N ILE A 30 -4.08 6.67 -6.90
CA ILE A 30 -4.91 5.88 -6.00
C ILE A 30 -4.45 4.41 -6.00
N LEU A 31 -4.30 3.86 -4.80
CA LEU A 31 -4.12 2.45 -4.51
C LEU A 31 -5.43 1.92 -3.96
N LYS A 32 -6.17 1.17 -4.77
CA LYS A 32 -7.45 0.59 -4.36
C LYS A 32 -7.24 -0.67 -3.55
N ARG A 33 -8.18 -0.98 -2.65
CA ARG A 33 -8.24 -2.27 -1.98
C ARG A 33 -8.27 -3.39 -3.01
N LYS A 34 -7.42 -4.39 -2.85
CA LYS A 34 -7.25 -5.50 -3.79
C LYS A 34 -7.64 -6.83 -3.18
N THR A 35 -7.12 -7.14 -2.00
CA THR A 35 -7.41 -8.42 -1.33
C THR A 35 -7.19 -8.29 0.17
N LYS A 36 -7.78 -9.21 0.93
CA LYS A 36 -7.50 -9.40 2.35
C LYS A 36 -6.72 -10.70 2.51
N SER A 37 -5.55 -10.60 3.15
CA SER A 37 -4.82 -11.77 3.64
C SER A 37 -5.38 -12.13 5.01
N TYR A 38 -6.15 -13.22 5.07
CA TYR A 38 -6.73 -13.72 6.32
C TYR A 38 -5.66 -14.26 7.26
N THR A 39 -4.69 -15.02 6.73
CA THR A 39 -3.58 -15.59 7.50
C THR A 39 -2.70 -14.53 8.18
N LEU A 40 -2.51 -13.36 7.54
CA LEU A 40 -1.73 -12.26 8.11
C LEU A 40 -2.60 -11.16 8.75
N ASN A 41 -3.92 -11.34 8.76
CA ASN A 41 -4.91 -10.33 9.14
C ASN A 41 -4.60 -8.92 8.58
N ARG A 42 -4.37 -8.84 7.26
CA ARG A 42 -3.98 -7.61 6.57
C ARG A 42 -4.81 -7.34 5.33
N ILE A 43 -5.19 -6.08 5.14
CA ILE A 43 -5.80 -5.62 3.90
C ILE A 43 -4.70 -5.08 3.00
N ILE A 44 -4.70 -5.52 1.74
CA ILE A 44 -3.72 -5.16 0.72
C ILE A 44 -4.36 -4.22 -0.30
N TYR A 45 -3.68 -3.11 -0.57
CA TYR A 45 -4.04 -2.08 -1.52
C TYR A 45 -2.99 -2.04 -2.62
N SER A 46 -3.41 -1.85 -3.87
CA SER A 46 -2.49 -1.81 -5.00
C SER A 46 -2.80 -0.69 -5.97
N ALA A 47 -1.74 -0.04 -6.46
CA ALA A 47 -1.84 0.87 -7.59
C ALA A 47 -2.11 0.10 -8.90
N LYS A 48 -2.64 0.78 -9.92
CA LYS A 48 -2.66 0.21 -11.27
C LYS A 48 -1.22 0.11 -11.79
N LYS A 49 -0.94 -0.95 -12.55
CA LYS A 49 0.38 -1.16 -13.17
C LYS A 49 0.76 0.02 -14.07
N GLN A 50 -0.19 0.48 -14.89
CA GLN A 50 -0.02 1.60 -15.82
C GLN A 50 0.37 2.91 -15.12
N ASP A 51 -0.21 3.17 -13.94
CA ASP A 51 0.11 4.36 -13.15
C ASP A 51 1.52 4.31 -12.56
N CYS A 52 2.06 3.10 -12.30
CA CYS A 52 3.42 2.92 -11.79
C CYS A 52 4.46 2.89 -12.90
N SER A 53 4.13 2.31 -14.07
CA SER A 53 5.07 2.18 -15.19
C SER A 53 5.46 3.52 -15.82
N SER A 54 4.55 4.50 -15.82
CA SER A 54 4.82 5.87 -16.30
C SER A 54 5.21 6.84 -15.19
N CYS A 55 5.38 6.37 -13.95
CA CYS A 55 5.64 7.23 -12.81
C CYS A 55 7.12 7.64 -12.74
N LYS A 56 7.37 8.96 -12.73
CA LYS A 56 8.72 9.52 -12.53
C LYS A 56 9.36 9.12 -11.20
N LEU A 57 8.54 8.82 -10.19
CA LEU A 57 8.98 8.36 -8.87
C LEU A 57 9.06 6.83 -8.76
N GLY A 58 8.93 6.10 -9.89
CA GLY A 58 8.90 4.64 -9.92
C GLY A 58 10.13 4.01 -9.27
N SER A 59 11.33 4.52 -9.57
CA SER A 59 12.61 4.05 -9.02
C SER A 59 12.71 4.13 -7.49
N LEU A 60 12.04 5.11 -6.88
CA LEU A 60 11.97 5.31 -5.44
C LEU A 60 10.83 4.51 -4.80
N CYS A 61 9.91 3.95 -5.58
CA CYS A 61 8.65 3.37 -5.08
C CYS A 61 8.60 1.85 -5.25
N ILE A 62 9.12 1.34 -6.36
CA ILE A 62 9.14 -0.06 -6.76
C ILE A 62 10.52 -0.44 -7.28
N LYS A 63 10.89 -1.72 -7.14
CA LYS A 63 12.08 -2.26 -7.81
C LYS A 63 11.93 -2.07 -9.33
N PRO A 64 13.00 -1.74 -10.07
CA PRO A 64 12.96 -1.46 -11.50
C PRO A 64 12.58 -2.66 -12.39
N GLU A 65 12.34 -3.85 -11.82
CA GLU A 65 11.75 -4.97 -12.55
C GLU A 65 10.37 -4.60 -13.14
N LYS A 66 10.28 -4.69 -14.47
CA LYS A 66 9.24 -4.13 -15.38
C LYS A 66 7.78 -4.50 -15.08
N THR A 67 7.51 -5.40 -14.14
CA THR A 67 6.16 -5.92 -13.86
C THR A 67 5.58 -5.47 -12.53
N ASN A 68 6.36 -4.78 -11.70
CA ASN A 68 5.93 -4.43 -10.35
C ASN A 68 5.08 -3.15 -10.31
N HIS A 69 4.13 -3.13 -9.37
CA HIS A 69 3.33 -1.98 -9.02
C HIS A 69 3.28 -1.87 -7.50
N ARG A 70 3.10 -0.66 -6.99
CA ARG A 70 3.17 -0.43 -5.56
C ARG A 70 1.99 -1.11 -4.85
N LYS A 71 2.33 -1.86 -3.79
CA LYS A 71 1.37 -2.42 -2.84
C LYS A 71 1.62 -1.83 -1.45
N VAL A 72 0.55 -1.53 -0.74
CA VAL A 72 0.57 -1.08 0.65
C VAL A 72 -0.39 -1.95 1.43
N SER A 73 -0.07 -2.28 2.68
CA SER A 73 -0.97 -3.03 3.54
C SER A 73 -1.09 -2.40 4.93
N HIS A 74 -2.20 -2.71 5.60
CA HIS A 74 -2.40 -2.39 7.00
C HIS A 74 -3.19 -3.51 7.68
N HIS A 75 -3.09 -3.57 9.01
CA HIS A 75 -3.80 -4.56 9.79
C HIS A 75 -5.29 -4.28 9.73
N ASP A 76 -6.09 -5.33 9.54
CA ASP A 76 -7.53 -5.21 9.64
C ASP A 76 -7.87 -5.11 11.14
N SER A 77 -8.25 -3.92 11.60
CA SER A 77 -8.49 -3.60 13.02
C SER A 77 -9.60 -4.41 13.65
N ASN A 78 -10.47 -5.04 12.84
CA ASN A 78 -11.66 -5.76 13.32
C ASN A 78 -11.34 -7.10 14.04
N TYR A 79 -10.06 -7.46 14.17
CA TYR A 79 -9.64 -8.71 14.83
C TYR A 79 -9.19 -8.52 16.30
N TYR A 80 -8.64 -7.35 16.66
CA TYR A 80 -8.15 -7.13 18.04
C TYR A 80 -9.22 -6.65 19.02
N SER A 81 -10.34 -6.10 18.54
CA SER A 81 -11.48 -5.75 19.37
C SER A 81 -12.15 -6.99 19.98
N LYS A 82 -12.13 -8.13 19.28
CA LYS A 82 -12.75 -9.40 19.74
C LYS A 82 -11.88 -10.25 20.67
N ALA A 83 -10.61 -9.88 20.86
CA ALA A 83 -9.70 -10.62 21.75
C ALA A 83 -9.57 -9.95 23.14
N ARG A 84 -10.39 -8.93 23.40
CA ARG A 84 -10.48 -8.21 24.69
C ARG A 84 -11.84 -8.35 25.37
N GLU A 85 -12.77 -9.09 24.76
CA GLU A 85 -13.99 -9.60 25.40
C GLU A 85 -13.72 -11.03 25.85
#